data_AF-A0A7C5SN72-F1
#
_entry.id   AF-A0A7C5SN72-F1
#
_cell.length_a   1.000
_cell.length_b   1.000
_cell.length_c   1.000
_cell.angle_alpha   90.00
_cell.angle_beta   90.00
_cell.angle_gamma   90.00
#
_symmetry.space_group_name_H-M   'P 1'
#
loop_
_entity.id
_entity.type
_entity.pdbx_description
1 polymer ?
#
loop_
_entity_poly.entity_id
_entity_poly.type
_entity_poly.pdbx_seq_one_letter_code
_entity_poly.pdbx_strand_id
1 'polypeptide(L)'
;MSGSSAVIAFLERLVNAFSSVSGVGFWLFIVGFVILLLIGVAFLARILVNLIRLIPNMTINQFLRFILVIGIVLIIVGLFVP
;
A
#
# COMPACT_ATOMS: atom_id res chain seq x y z
N MET A 1 -15.45 6.01 -22.30
CA MET A 1 -14.52 7.07 -21.84
C MET A 1 -15.12 7.85 -20.67
N SER A 2 -15.55 7.18 -19.59
CA SER A 2 -16.35 7.77 -18.49
C SER A 2 -15.71 7.62 -17.09
N GLY A 3 -14.61 6.87 -16.94
CA GLY A 3 -13.94 6.67 -15.65
C GLY A 3 -13.09 7.87 -15.21
N SER A 4 -12.39 8.50 -16.16
CA SER A 4 -11.46 9.60 -15.85
C SER A 4 -12.16 10.85 -15.31
N SER A 5 -13.38 11.15 -15.77
CA SER A 5 -14.16 12.30 -15.29
C SER A 5 -14.71 12.11 -13.88
N ALA A 6 -15.08 10.88 -13.49
CA ALA A 6 -15.52 10.57 -12.14
C ALA A 6 -14.37 10.66 -11.12
N VAL A 7 -13.17 10.21 -11.52
CA VAL A 7 -11.96 10.34 -10.70
C VAL A 7 -11.58 11.82 -10.54
N ILE A 8 -11.61 12.61 -11.61
CA ILE A 8 -11.31 14.05 -11.55
C ILE A 8 -12.33 14.78 -10.66
N ALA A 9 -13.62 14.48 -10.78
CA ALA A 9 -14.66 15.08 -9.94
C ALA A 9 -14.53 14.68 -8.45
N PHE A 10 -14.07 13.46 -8.17
CA PHE A 10 -13.75 13.03 -6.81
C PHE A 10 -12.53 13.76 -6.25
N LEU A 11 -11.47 13.91 -7.05
CA LEU A 11 -10.27 14.65 -6.66
C LEU A 11 -10.56 16.13 -6.42
N GLU A 12 -11.39 16.77 -7.25
CA GLU A 12 -11.82 18.16 -7.01
C GLU A 12 -12.61 18.33 -5.71
N ARG A 13 -13.49 17.37 -5.39
CA ARG A 13 -14.24 17.38 -4.12
C ARG A 13 -13.33 17.18 -2.92
N LEU A 14 -12.33 16.31 -3.03
CA LEU A 14 -11.31 16.16 -1.99
C LEU A 14 -10.48 17.42 -1.84
N VAL A 15 -9.96 17.98 -2.93
CA VAL A 15 -9.15 19.21 -2.90
C VAL A 15 -9.93 20.37 -2.32
N ASN A 16 -11.22 20.52 -2.65
CA ASN A 16 -12.07 21.57 -2.06
C ASN A 16 -12.42 21.31 -0.58
N ALA A 17 -12.60 20.05 -0.17
CA ALA A 17 -12.75 19.71 1.25
C ALA A 17 -11.46 20.03 2.03
N PHE A 18 -10.28 19.76 1.45
CA PHE A 18 -8.99 20.05 2.07
C PHE A 18 -8.62 21.53 2.02
N SER A 19 -9.01 22.29 0.99
CA SER A 19 -8.74 23.73 0.86
C SER A 19 -9.56 24.57 1.85
N SER A 20 -10.73 24.09 2.27
CA SER A 20 -11.54 24.71 3.33
C SER A 20 -10.93 24.58 4.74
N VAL A 21 -9.93 23.71 4.90
CA VAL A 21 -9.19 23.49 6.16
C VAL A 21 -7.81 24.13 6.05
N SER A 22 -7.73 25.40 5.66
CA SER A 22 -6.49 26.16 5.76
C SER A 22 -6.28 26.61 7.22
N GLY A 23 -5.81 25.68 8.06
CA GLY A 23 -5.57 25.92 9.49
C GLY A 23 -4.82 24.78 10.18
N VAL A 24 -4.58 24.91 11.49
CA VAL A 24 -3.85 23.95 12.34
C VAL A 24 -4.34 22.50 12.16
N GLY A 25 -5.62 22.29 11.83
CA GLY A 25 -6.21 20.97 11.56
C GLY A 25 -5.61 20.23 10.35
N PHE A 26 -5.24 20.94 9.27
CA PHE A 26 -4.60 20.31 8.10
C PHE A 26 -3.19 19.81 8.43
N TRP A 27 -2.43 20.62 9.18
CA TRP A 27 -1.10 20.23 9.67
C TRP A 27 -1.19 19.05 10.64
N LEU A 28 -2.18 19.03 11.54
CA LEU A 28 -2.43 17.88 12.43
C LEU A 28 -2.80 16.61 11.64
N PHE A 29 -3.61 16.73 10.59
CA PHE A 29 -3.95 15.60 9.72
C PHE A 29 -2.72 15.06 8.99
N ILE A 30 -1.90 15.92 8.38
CA ILE A 30 -0.68 15.49 7.69
C ILE A 30 0.25 14.76 8.65
N VAL A 31 0.49 15.34 9.83
CA VAL A 31 1.38 14.72 10.83
C VAL A 31 0.84 13.36 11.27
N GLY A 32 -0.46 13.27 11.59
CA GLY A 32 -1.11 12.00 11.93
C GLY A 32 -1.05 10.97 10.81
N PHE A 33 -1.29 11.39 9.57
CA PHE A 33 -1.23 10.53 8.39
C PHE A 33 0.19 10.01 8.13
N VAL A 34 1.20 10.87 8.24
CA VAL A 34 2.61 10.48 8.08
C VAL A 34 3.02 9.47 9.15
N ILE A 35 2.64 9.67 10.41
CA ILE A 35 2.91 8.73 11.50
C ILE A 35 2.26 7.37 11.21
N LEU A 36 0.99 7.38 10.79
CA LEU A 36 0.25 6.15 10.48
C LEU A 36 0.87 5.41 9.28
N LEU A 37 1.32 6.15 8.26
CA LEU A 37 2.03 5.61 7.12
C LEU A 37 3.37 4.99 7.53
N LEU A 38 4.15 5.68 8.37
CA LEU A 38 5.42 5.16 8.91
C LEU A 38 5.22 3.87 9.72
N ILE A 39 4.18 3.80 10.55
CA ILE A 39 3.83 2.59 11.29
C ILE A 39 3.47 1.46 10.33
N GLY A 40 2.64 1.75 9.32
CA GLY A 40 2.26 0.78 8.30
C GLY A 40 3.46 0.21 7.56
N VAL A 41 4.39 1.07 7.12
CA VAL A 41 5.62 0.65 6.44
C VAL A 41 6.54 -0.15 7.36
N ALA A 42 6.72 0.28 8.61
CA ALA A 42 7.52 -0.45 9.59
C ALA A 42 6.96 -1.86 9.86
N PHE A 43 5.63 -1.99 9.94
CA PHE A 43 4.95 -3.27 10.11
C PHE A 43 5.14 -4.17 8.88
N LEU A 44 4.98 -3.60 7.67
CA LEU A 44 5.18 -4.32 6.41
C LEU A 44 6.62 -4.84 6.28
N ALA A 45 7.61 -3.99 6.60
CA ALA A 45 9.02 -4.35 6.58
C ALA A 45 9.32 -5.47 7.58
N ARG A 46 8.75 -5.42 8.80
CA ARG A 46 8.92 -6.47 9.79
C ARG A 46 8.33 -7.81 9.35
N ILE A 47 7.16 -7.79 8.70
CA ILE A 47 6.54 -8.99 8.13
C ILE A 47 7.43 -9.57 7.03
N LEU A 48 7.89 -8.74 6.09
CA LEU A 48 8.78 -9.17 5.01
C LEU A 48 10.05 -9.82 5.54
N VAL A 49 10.70 -9.19 6.53
CA VAL A 49 11.92 -9.75 7.16
C VAL A 49 11.62 -11.11 7.81
N ASN A 50 10.50 -11.24 8.51
CA ASN A 50 10.12 -12.51 9.13
C ASN A 50 9.83 -13.60 8.08
N LEU A 51 9.12 -13.26 7.00
CA LEU A 51 8.83 -14.19 5.90
C LEU A 51 10.11 -14.65 5.20
N ILE A 52 11.04 -13.73 4.92
CA ILE A 52 12.33 -14.04 4.30
C ILE A 52 13.16 -14.96 5.21
N ARG A 53 13.15 -14.71 6.52
CA ARG A 53 13.84 -15.57 7.51
C ARG A 53 13.26 -16.97 7.62
N LEU A 54 12.01 -17.18 7.22
CA LEU A 54 11.40 -18.51 7.20
C LEU A 54 11.82 -19.34 5.97
N ILE A 55 12.27 -18.70 4.88
CA ILE A 55 12.71 -19.38 3.65
C ILE A 55 13.82 -20.43 3.89
N PRO A 56 14.93 -20.14 4.61
CA PRO A 56 16.01 -21.12 4.80
C PRO A 56 15.61 -22.35 5.61
N ASN A 57 14.49 -22.32 6.35
CA ASN A 57 13.99 -23.47 7.10
C ASN A 57 12.82 -24.19 6.40
N MET A 58 12.63 -23.94 5.09
CA MET A 58 11.59 -24.60 4.31
C MET A 58 12.11 -25.90 3.69
N THR A 59 11.25 -26.92 3.68
CA THR A 59 11.49 -28.12 2.87
C THR A 59 11.36 -27.80 1.37
N ILE A 60 11.99 -28.61 0.50
CA ILE A 60 11.98 -28.41 -0.96
C ILE A 60 10.55 -28.28 -1.52
N ASN A 61 9.60 -29.08 -1.02
CA ASN A 61 8.20 -29.01 -1.44
C ASN A 61 7.51 -27.71 -1.01
N GLN A 62 7.87 -27.14 0.15
CA GLN A 62 7.33 -25.86 0.61
C GLN A 62 7.93 -24.69 -0.19
N PHE A 63 9.23 -24.76 -0.52
CA PHE A 63 9.89 -23.74 -1.34
C PHE A 63 9.29 -23.64 -2.75
N LEU A 64 9.04 -24.78 -3.42
CA LEU A 64 8.42 -24.80 -4.74
C LEU A 64 6.99 -24.21 -4.72
N ARG A 65 6.19 -24.54 -3.69
CA ARG A 65 4.85 -23.95 -3.51
C ARG A 65 4.92 -22.45 -3.22
N PHE A 66 5.89 -22.02 -2.42
CA PHE A 66 6.12 -20.62 -2.10
C PHE A 66 6.45 -19.79 -3.34
N ILE A 67 7.40 -20.25 -4.18
CA ILE A 67 7.74 -19.58 -5.44
C ILE A 67 6.53 -19.48 -6.36
N LEU A 68 5.77 -20.57 -6.50
CA LEU A 68 4.60 -20.60 -7.37
C LEU A 68 3.54 -19.60 -6.91
N VAL A 69 3.26 -19.54 -5.61
CA VAL A 69 2.31 -18.57 -5.03
C VAL A 69 2.81 -17.13 -5.19
N ILE A 70 4.08 -16.86 -4.89
CA ILE A 70 4.66 -15.52 -5.06
C ILE A 70 4.63 -15.07 -6.52
N GLY A 71 4.94 -15.96 -7.46
CA GLY A 71 4.87 -15.66 -8.89
C GLY A 71 3.47 -15.23 -9.31
N ILE A 72 2.43 -15.95 -8.88
CA ILE A 72 1.04 -15.60 -9.15
C ILE A 72 0.67 -14.25 -8.51
N VAL A 73 1.05 -14.04 -7.25
CA VAL A 73 0.80 -12.78 -6.54
C VAL A 73 1.46 -11.61 -7.26
N LEU A 74 2.70 -11.76 -7.72
CA LEU A 74 3.42 -10.72 -8.45
C LEU A 74 2.78 -10.42 -9.82
N ILE A 75 2.29 -11.44 -10.54
CA ILE A 75 1.54 -11.24 -11.79
C ILE A 75 0.27 -10.44 -11.53
N ILE A 76 -0.49 -10.79 -10.49
CA ILE A 76 -1.72 -10.08 -10.12
C ILE A 76 -1.39 -8.65 -9.73
N VAL A 77 -0.41 -8.43 -8.85
CA VAL A 77 0.00 -7.10 -8.41
C VAL A 77 0.48 -6.26 -9.59
N GLY A 78 1.29 -6.81 -10.50
CA GLY A 78 1.73 -6.13 -11.73
C GLY A 78 0.60 -5.81 -12.72
N LEU A 79 -0.56 -6.45 -12.60
CA LEU A 79 -1.76 -6.11 -13.36
C LEU A 79 -2.50 -4.90 -12.79
N PHE A 80 -2.41 -4.67 -11.48
CA PHE A 80 -3.09 -3.57 -10.78
C PHE A 80 -2.19 -2.35 -10.53
N VAL A 81 -0.87 -2.52 -10.60
CA VAL A 81 0.12 -1.44 -10.55
C VAL A 81 0.59 -1.17 -11.99
N PRO A 82 -0.01 -0.17 -12.70
CA PRO A 82 0.42 0.20 -14.06
C PRO A 82 1.83 0.77 -14.09
#